data_AF-A0A260ZF55-F1
#
_entry.id   AF-A0A260ZF55-F1
#
_cell.length_a   1.000
_cell.length_b   1.000
_cell.length_c   1.000
_cell.angle_alpha   90.00
_cell.angle_beta   90.00
_cell.angle_gamma   90.00
#
_symmetry.space_group_name_H-M   'P 1'
#
loop_
_entity.id
_entity.type
_entity.pdbx_description
1 polymer ?
#
loop_
_entity_poly.entity_id
_entity_poly.type
_entity_poly.pdbx_seq_one_letter_code
_entity_poly.pdbx_strand_id
1 'polypeptide(L)'
;MFAPPTLLESGNQSQTNPTTADIMEIPIQYESSVQLKIREERLQEETTLKAAICEQSETDLKNAKIKMSWSVERDNKAYATIRKRKRAIDDIQERLEVSKKSGHVDEKLISELHHHEILLESARRDKMQIDSVRHSYEKEFDLAKTQADRCKKRWRLAQAEARRVSCCRKEAEWKEAVE
;
A
#
# COMPACT_ATOMS: atom_id res chain seq x y z
N MET A 1 33.55 47.13 54.27
CA MET A 1 34.28 47.50 53.05
C MET A 1 33.38 47.16 51.86
N PHE A 2 33.27 48.11 50.92
CA PHE A 2 32.65 48.19 49.57
C PHE A 2 31.91 46.99 48.92
N ALA A 3 30.85 47.33 48.16
CA ALA A 3 30.10 46.53 47.17
C ALA A 3 30.54 46.91 45.70
N PRO A 4 29.90 46.45 44.59
CA PRO A 4 29.39 45.13 44.11
C PRO A 4 29.96 44.76 42.68
N PRO A 5 29.21 44.36 41.63
CA PRO A 5 28.97 42.99 41.11
C PRO A 5 29.46 42.74 39.65
N THR A 6 29.30 41.52 39.12
CA THR A 6 29.16 41.32 37.66
C THR A 6 28.14 40.25 37.27
N LEU A 7 27.36 40.61 36.26
CA LEU A 7 26.21 39.95 35.66
C LEU A 7 26.60 38.70 34.85
N LEU A 8 25.69 37.72 34.77
CA LEU A 8 25.08 37.30 33.49
C LEU A 8 23.99 36.23 33.72
N GLU A 9 22.77 36.75 33.71
CA GLU A 9 21.50 36.27 33.15
C GLU A 9 21.19 34.78 32.99
N SER A 10 20.01 34.47 33.52
CA SER A 10 19.13 33.33 33.36
C SER A 10 18.79 32.96 31.91
N GLY A 11 18.62 31.66 31.66
CA GLY A 11 17.99 31.15 30.44
C GLY A 11 17.31 29.80 30.66
N ASN A 12 16.16 29.79 31.35
CA ASN A 12 15.19 28.71 31.24
C ASN A 12 14.63 28.71 29.82
N GLN A 13 14.75 27.62 29.07
CA GLN A 13 13.90 27.37 27.91
C GLN A 13 13.36 25.94 27.94
N SER A 14 12.10 25.89 28.38
CA SER A 14 11.20 24.76 28.22
C SER A 14 11.09 24.39 26.73
N GLN A 15 11.44 23.14 26.39
CA GLN A 15 11.06 22.54 25.12
C GLN A 15 9.54 22.31 25.15
N THR A 16 8.80 23.15 24.45
CA THR A 16 7.40 22.91 24.09
C THR A 16 7.35 22.40 22.66
N ASN A 17 6.50 21.40 22.44
CA ASN A 17 6.26 20.71 21.17
C ASN A 17 5.91 21.69 20.03
N PRO A 18 6.25 21.36 18.76
CA PRO A 18 5.93 22.20 17.63
C PRO A 18 4.41 22.18 17.40
N THR A 19 3.76 23.27 17.81
CA THR A 19 2.33 23.51 17.60
C THR A 19 2.21 24.49 16.44
N THR A 20 1.75 24.00 15.29
CA THR A 20 0.85 24.72 14.34
C THR A 20 1.16 26.18 13.98
N ALA A 21 2.42 26.60 13.97
CA ALA A 21 2.82 27.93 13.51
C ALA A 21 4.19 27.82 12.85
N ASP A 22 4.19 27.45 11.58
CA ASP A 22 5.21 27.79 10.58
C ASP A 22 4.74 27.29 9.22
N ILE A 23 3.52 27.70 8.83
CA ILE A 23 3.36 28.08 7.43
C ILE A 23 4.09 29.41 7.36
N MET A 24 5.40 29.35 7.16
CA MET A 24 6.12 30.50 6.68
C MET A 24 5.43 30.87 5.36
N GLU A 25 4.57 31.88 5.42
CA GLU A 25 4.26 32.70 4.26
C GLU A 25 5.61 33.19 3.77
N ILE A 26 6.20 32.47 2.81
CA ILE A 26 7.34 32.96 2.06
C ILE A 26 6.85 34.30 1.52
N PRO A 27 7.43 35.43 1.93
CA PRO A 27 6.99 36.72 1.44
C PRO A 27 7.03 36.65 -0.07
N ILE A 28 5.95 37.04 -0.73
CA ILE A 28 5.97 37.34 -2.17
C ILE A 28 6.83 38.59 -2.28
N GLN A 29 8.15 38.42 -2.17
CA GLN A 29 9.08 39.34 -2.81
C GLN A 29 8.63 39.39 -4.26
N TYR A 30 8.48 40.60 -4.80
CA TYR A 30 8.13 40.80 -6.21
C TYR A 30 9.20 40.09 -7.05
N GLU A 31 8.95 38.81 -7.36
CA GLU A 31 9.80 38.04 -8.24
C GLU A 31 9.67 38.67 -9.63
N SER A 32 10.78 39.01 -10.25
CA SER A 32 10.76 39.50 -11.64
C SER A 32 10.24 38.41 -12.58
N SER A 33 9.73 38.78 -13.76
CA SER A 33 9.27 37.82 -14.77
C SER A 33 10.31 36.72 -15.05
N VAL A 34 11.59 37.08 -15.07
CA VAL A 34 12.73 36.17 -15.26
C VAL A 34 12.87 35.17 -14.10
N GLN A 35 12.71 35.61 -12.86
CA GLN A 35 12.78 34.72 -11.68
C GLN A 35 11.60 33.74 -11.67
N LEU A 36 10.39 34.21 -11.99
CA LEU A 36 9.20 33.38 -12.11
C LEU A 36 9.33 32.34 -13.24
N LYS A 37 9.99 32.70 -14.35
CA LYS A 37 10.26 31.77 -15.45
C LYS A 37 11.20 30.64 -15.06
N ILE A 38 12.31 30.95 -14.38
CA ILE A 38 13.24 29.92 -13.87
C ILE A 38 12.52 28.98 -12.89
N ARG A 39 11.65 29.54 -12.03
CA ARG A 39 10.85 28.75 -11.09
C ARG A 39 9.81 27.87 -11.79
N GLU A 40 9.13 28.39 -12.83
CA GLU A 40 8.19 27.63 -13.65
C GLU A 40 8.88 26.43 -14.32
N GLU A 41 10.05 26.66 -14.95
CA GLU A 41 10.83 25.60 -15.60
C GLU A 41 11.23 24.49 -14.61
N ARG A 42 11.73 24.85 -13.43
CA ARG A 42 12.04 23.88 -12.36
C ARG A 42 10.82 23.09 -11.88
N LEU A 43 9.68 23.76 -11.71
CA LEU A 43 8.44 23.10 -11.32
C LEU A 43 7.91 22.18 -12.42
N GLN A 44 8.13 22.53 -13.69
CA GLN A 44 7.77 21.69 -14.83
C GLN A 44 8.61 20.41 -14.88
N GLU A 45 9.92 20.51 -14.64
CA GLU A 45 10.80 19.35 -14.49
C GLU A 45 10.37 18.47 -13.30
N GLU A 46 10.14 19.09 -12.14
CA GLU A 46 9.71 18.39 -10.92
C GLU A 46 8.38 17.66 -11.11
N THR A 47 7.40 18.30 -11.74
CA THR A 47 6.08 17.70 -12.03
C THR A 47 6.20 16.53 -13.00
N THR A 48 7.09 16.62 -13.98
CA THR A 48 7.36 15.53 -14.94
C THR A 48 8.00 14.33 -14.24
N LEU A 49 9.01 14.56 -13.40
CA LEU A 49 9.64 13.52 -12.59
C LEU A 49 8.63 12.86 -11.63
N LYS A 50 7.80 13.65 -10.96
CA LYS A 50 6.72 13.13 -10.09
C LYS A 50 5.69 12.32 -10.88
N ALA A 51 5.37 12.71 -12.11
CA ALA A 51 4.46 11.93 -12.96
C ALA A 51 5.03 10.53 -13.25
N ALA A 52 6.30 10.44 -13.64
CA ALA A 52 6.98 9.17 -13.91
C ALA A 52 7.02 8.26 -12.67
N ILE A 53 7.32 8.82 -11.50
CA ILE A 53 7.30 8.06 -10.23
C ILE A 53 5.89 7.53 -9.93
N CYS A 54 4.85 8.31 -10.23
CA CYS A 54 3.47 7.88 -10.01
C CYS A 54 3.04 6.78 -10.98
N GLU A 55 3.47 6.84 -12.24
CA GLU A 55 3.24 5.77 -13.21
C GLU A 55 3.89 4.45 -12.78
N GLN A 56 5.12 4.52 -12.26
CA GLN A 56 5.78 3.35 -11.67
C GLN A 56 4.99 2.81 -10.48
N SER A 57 4.57 3.70 -9.56
CA SER A 57 3.79 3.31 -8.37
C SER A 57 2.43 2.69 -8.74
N GLU A 58 1.80 3.17 -9.82
CA GLU A 58 0.57 2.57 -10.35
C GLU A 58 0.80 1.19 -10.95
N THR A 59 1.94 1.00 -11.62
CA THR A 59 2.35 -0.30 -12.18
C THR A 59 2.60 -1.30 -11.05
N ASP A 60 3.30 -0.89 -10.00
CA ASP A 60 3.54 -1.72 -8.81
C ASP A 60 2.22 -2.10 -8.12
N LEU A 61 1.27 -1.17 -8.00
CA LEU A 61 -0.06 -1.45 -7.49
C LEU A 61 -0.83 -2.45 -8.37
N LYS A 62 -0.74 -2.34 -9.70
CA LYS A 62 -1.36 -3.32 -10.63
C LYS A 62 -0.76 -4.71 -10.43
N ASN A 63 0.57 -4.81 -10.31
CA ASN A 63 1.26 -6.07 -10.07
C ASN A 63 0.85 -6.69 -8.72
N ALA A 64 0.75 -5.88 -7.68
CA ALA A 64 0.28 -6.34 -6.36
C ALA A 64 -1.19 -6.83 -6.41
N LYS A 65 -2.07 -6.15 -7.16
CA LYS A 65 -3.46 -6.61 -7.40
C LYS A 65 -3.51 -7.97 -8.07
N ILE A 66 -2.66 -8.19 -9.07
CA ILE A 66 -2.57 -9.49 -9.76
C ILE A 66 -2.11 -10.56 -8.77
N LYS A 67 -1.06 -10.35 -7.99
CA LYS A 67 -0.63 -11.31 -6.96
C LYS A 67 -1.76 -11.67 -5.99
N MET A 68 -2.50 -10.66 -5.53
CA MET A 68 -3.66 -10.84 -4.65
C MET A 68 -4.77 -11.67 -5.29
N SER A 69 -5.15 -11.37 -6.54
CA SER A 69 -6.21 -12.12 -7.23
C SER A 69 -5.83 -13.58 -7.44
N TRP A 70 -4.56 -13.84 -7.80
CA TRP A 70 -4.03 -15.19 -7.94
C TRP A 70 -4.04 -15.97 -6.61
N SER A 71 -3.73 -15.32 -5.50
CA SER A 71 -3.81 -15.94 -4.16
C SER A 71 -5.24 -16.35 -3.82
N VAL A 72 -6.22 -15.47 -4.05
CA VAL A 72 -7.65 -15.76 -3.82
C VAL A 72 -8.15 -16.90 -4.69
N GLU A 73 -7.77 -16.93 -5.98
CA GLU A 73 -8.15 -18.01 -6.89
C GLU A 73 -7.59 -19.36 -6.45
N ARG A 74 -6.30 -19.40 -6.06
CA ARG A 74 -5.68 -20.62 -5.53
C ARG A 74 -6.33 -21.08 -4.23
N ASP A 75 -6.63 -20.15 -3.33
CA ASP A 75 -7.30 -20.45 -2.06
C ASP A 75 -8.68 -21.08 -2.31
N ASN A 76 -9.49 -20.47 -3.19
CA ASN A 76 -10.79 -21.03 -3.59
C ASN A 76 -10.68 -22.45 -4.17
N LYS A 77 -9.66 -22.70 -5.00
CA LYS A 77 -9.40 -24.04 -5.56
C LYS A 77 -8.99 -25.05 -4.49
N ALA A 78 -8.16 -24.64 -3.52
CA ALA A 78 -7.76 -25.48 -2.39
C ALA A 78 -8.97 -25.83 -1.51
N TYR A 79 -9.80 -24.84 -1.16
CA TYR A 79 -11.06 -25.06 -0.44
C TYR A 79 -12.01 -26.01 -1.17
N ALA A 80 -12.18 -25.85 -2.49
CA ALA A 80 -13.02 -26.73 -3.30
C ALA A 80 -12.50 -28.18 -3.27
N THR A 81 -11.18 -28.37 -3.36
CA THR A 81 -10.53 -29.68 -3.27
C THR A 81 -10.75 -30.33 -1.90
N ILE A 82 -10.53 -29.59 -0.81
CA ILE A 82 -10.81 -30.05 0.55
C ILE A 82 -12.26 -30.48 0.70
N ARG A 83 -13.21 -29.66 0.23
CA ARG A 83 -14.65 -29.95 0.29
C ARG A 83 -15.01 -31.19 -0.52
N LYS A 84 -14.38 -31.41 -1.67
CA LYS A 84 -14.56 -32.62 -2.49
C LYS A 84 -14.08 -33.86 -1.73
N ARG A 85 -12.91 -33.80 -1.08
CA ARG A 85 -12.37 -34.94 -0.32
C ARG A 85 -13.18 -35.25 0.93
N LYS A 86 -13.62 -34.24 1.68
CA LYS A 86 -14.53 -34.43 2.82
C LYS A 86 -15.81 -35.15 2.42
N ARG A 87 -16.50 -34.68 1.37
CA ARG A 87 -17.73 -35.34 0.89
C ARG A 87 -17.52 -36.80 0.49
N ALA A 88 -16.39 -37.13 -0.14
CA ALA A 88 -16.08 -38.51 -0.49
C ALA A 88 -15.80 -39.38 0.75
N ILE A 89 -15.12 -38.83 1.76
CA ILE A 89 -14.91 -39.50 3.05
C ILE A 89 -16.26 -39.76 3.74
N ASP A 90 -17.13 -38.74 3.81
CA ASP A 90 -18.44 -38.86 4.44
C ASP A 90 -19.29 -39.96 3.76
N ASP A 91 -19.28 -40.03 2.42
CA ASP A 91 -19.99 -41.06 1.63
C ASP A 91 -19.42 -42.47 1.87
N ILE A 92 -18.09 -42.62 1.89
CA ILE A 92 -17.45 -43.91 2.17
C ILE A 92 -17.74 -44.36 3.61
N GLN A 93 -17.72 -43.43 4.57
CA GLN A 93 -18.05 -43.72 5.97
C GLN A 93 -19.50 -44.19 6.12
N GLU A 94 -20.45 -43.56 5.43
CA GLU A 94 -21.86 -44.00 5.41
C GLU A 94 -21.99 -45.43 4.86
N ARG A 95 -21.32 -45.72 3.74
CA ARG A 95 -21.31 -47.07 3.13
C ARG A 95 -20.66 -48.12 4.05
N LEU A 96 -19.59 -47.76 4.76
CA LEU A 96 -18.95 -48.62 5.75
C LEU A 96 -19.87 -48.91 6.94
N GLU A 97 -20.62 -47.93 7.43
CA GLU A 97 -21.59 -48.14 8.51
C GLU A 97 -22.74 -49.08 8.10
N VAL A 98 -23.19 -49.01 6.84
CA VAL A 98 -24.15 -49.98 6.28
C VAL A 98 -23.56 -51.39 6.21
N SER A 99 -22.33 -51.52 5.69
CA SER A 99 -21.62 -52.80 5.60
C SER A 99 -21.41 -53.44 6.99
N LYS A 100 -21.00 -52.64 7.97
CA LYS A 100 -20.81 -53.08 9.35
C LYS A 100 -22.09 -53.63 9.98
N LYS A 101 -23.25 -53.01 9.69
CA LYS A 101 -24.57 -53.48 10.15
C LYS A 101 -24.98 -54.82 9.53
N SER A 102 -24.48 -55.18 8.34
CA SER A 102 -24.74 -56.48 7.72
C SER A 102 -23.77 -57.58 8.18
N GLY A 103 -22.83 -57.27 9.09
CA GLY A 103 -21.83 -58.22 9.60
C GLY A 103 -20.68 -58.49 8.62
N HIS A 104 -20.58 -57.71 7.53
CA HIS A 104 -19.51 -57.80 6.55
C HIS A 104 -18.54 -56.62 6.71
N VAL A 105 -17.24 -56.87 6.52
CA VAL A 105 -16.21 -55.82 6.49
C VAL A 105 -15.73 -55.68 5.06
N ASP A 106 -16.02 -54.53 4.46
CA ASP A 106 -15.58 -54.24 3.09
C ASP A 106 -14.18 -53.60 3.12
N GLU A 107 -13.16 -54.43 2.94
CA GLU A 107 -11.75 -54.00 2.92
C GLU A 107 -11.41 -53.03 1.78
N LYS A 108 -12.18 -53.08 0.68
CA LYS A 108 -11.99 -52.12 -0.43
C LYS A 108 -12.44 -50.73 -0.01
N LEU A 109 -13.58 -50.63 0.66
CA LEU A 109 -14.05 -49.35 1.22
C LEU A 109 -13.09 -48.78 2.27
N ILE A 110 -12.49 -49.63 3.10
CA ILE A 110 -11.47 -49.19 4.08
C ILE A 110 -10.24 -48.63 3.36
N SER A 111 -9.77 -49.30 2.30
CA SER A 111 -8.62 -48.83 1.51
C SER A 111 -8.93 -47.52 0.77
N GLU A 112 -10.14 -47.38 0.23
CA GLU A 112 -10.62 -46.16 -0.43
C GLU A 112 -10.71 -44.99 0.56
N LEU A 113 -11.24 -45.25 1.77
CA LEU A 113 -11.29 -44.27 2.86
C LEU A 113 -9.89 -43.74 3.17
N HIS A 114 -8.95 -44.65 3.40
CA HIS A 114 -7.57 -44.28 3.73
C HIS A 114 -6.90 -43.47 2.62
N HIS A 115 -7.12 -43.84 1.36
CA HIS A 115 -6.64 -43.07 0.21
C HIS A 115 -7.19 -41.63 0.22
N HIS A 116 -8.49 -41.47 0.48
CA HIS A 116 -9.12 -40.14 0.53
C HIS A 116 -8.68 -39.30 1.73
N GLU A 117 -8.37 -39.93 2.87
CA GLU A 117 -7.78 -39.27 4.04
C GLU A 117 -6.38 -38.69 3.73
N ILE A 118 -5.53 -39.47 3.07
CA ILE A 118 -4.20 -39.01 2.62
C ILE A 118 -4.35 -37.80 1.68
N LEU A 119 -5.27 -37.89 0.72
CA LEU A 119 -5.53 -36.79 -0.22
C LEU A 119 -6.11 -35.54 0.47
N LEU A 120 -6.96 -35.72 1.48
CA LEU A 120 -7.49 -34.60 2.28
C LEU A 120 -6.35 -33.90 3.04
N GLU A 121 -5.45 -34.68 3.64
CA GLU A 121 -4.32 -34.14 4.39
C GLU A 121 -3.34 -33.40 3.47
N SER A 122 -3.06 -33.93 2.29
CA SER A 122 -2.29 -33.22 1.25
C SER A 122 -2.94 -31.89 0.89
N ALA A 123 -4.25 -31.88 0.61
CA ALA A 123 -4.98 -30.66 0.26
C ALA A 123 -4.99 -29.61 1.39
N ARG A 124 -4.99 -30.05 2.66
CA ARG A 124 -4.87 -29.15 3.82
C ARG A 124 -3.48 -28.52 3.90
N ARG A 125 -2.42 -29.28 3.63
CA ARG A 125 -1.05 -28.75 3.59
C ARG A 125 -0.88 -27.73 2.47
N ASP A 126 -1.40 -28.02 1.27
CA ASP A 126 -1.38 -27.08 0.15
C ASP A 126 -2.08 -25.78 0.50
N LYS A 127 -3.26 -25.86 1.15
CA LYS A 127 -3.98 -24.68 1.63
C LYS A 127 -3.15 -23.88 2.66
N MET A 128 -2.53 -24.56 3.62
CA MET A 128 -1.69 -23.90 4.63
C MET A 128 -0.52 -23.13 4.00
N GLN A 129 0.06 -23.64 2.92
CA GLN A 129 1.09 -22.93 2.15
C GLN A 129 0.53 -21.70 1.42
N ILE A 130 -0.71 -21.74 0.95
CA ILE A 130 -1.36 -20.56 0.36
C ILE A 130 -1.62 -19.50 1.42
N ASP A 131 -2.14 -19.92 2.59
CA ASP A 131 -2.43 -19.04 3.72
C ASP A 131 -1.17 -18.32 4.23
N SER A 132 -0.01 -19.00 4.25
CA SER A 132 1.25 -18.41 4.71
C SER A 132 1.77 -17.30 3.78
N VAL A 133 1.53 -17.42 2.47
CA VAL A 133 1.96 -16.42 1.47
C VAL A 133 0.94 -15.29 1.33
N ARG A 134 -0.36 -15.58 1.52
CA ARG A 134 -1.45 -14.61 1.39
C ARG A 134 -1.23 -13.35 2.22
N HIS A 135 -0.84 -13.50 3.47
CA HIS A 135 -0.61 -12.36 4.36
C HIS A 135 0.52 -11.44 3.85
N SER A 136 1.56 -12.02 3.23
CA SER A 136 2.64 -11.24 2.61
C SER A 136 2.13 -10.42 1.43
N TYR A 137 1.28 -11.01 0.58
CA TYR A 137 0.71 -10.32 -0.58
C TYR A 137 -0.29 -9.24 -0.19
N GLU A 138 -1.07 -9.45 0.86
CA GLU A 138 -1.98 -8.43 1.41
C GLU A 138 -1.17 -7.20 1.87
N LYS A 139 -0.07 -7.43 2.58
CA LYS A 139 0.83 -6.37 3.04
C LYS A 139 1.53 -5.64 1.88
N GLU A 140 2.01 -6.38 0.87
CA GLU A 140 2.57 -5.78 -0.35
C GLU A 140 1.55 -4.89 -1.08
N PHE A 141 0.30 -5.35 -1.17
CA PHE A 141 -0.78 -4.60 -1.79
C PHE A 141 -1.12 -3.31 -1.03
N ASP A 142 -1.25 -3.38 0.29
CA ASP A 142 -1.54 -2.19 1.10
C ASP A 142 -0.41 -1.15 1.04
N LEU A 143 0.84 -1.62 1.01
CA LEU A 143 2.00 -0.75 0.84
C LEU A 143 1.99 -0.07 -0.53
N ALA A 144 1.81 -0.85 -1.61
CA ALA A 144 1.77 -0.31 -2.97
C ALA A 144 0.61 0.68 -3.16
N LYS A 145 -0.56 0.38 -2.56
CA LYS A 145 -1.72 1.28 -2.58
C LYS A 145 -1.40 2.60 -1.90
N THR A 146 -0.83 2.54 -0.70
CA THR A 146 -0.44 3.73 0.07
C THR A 146 0.61 4.56 -0.68
N GLN A 147 1.58 3.93 -1.34
CA GLN A 147 2.60 4.62 -2.14
C GLN A 147 1.98 5.30 -3.37
N ALA A 148 1.13 4.60 -4.13
CA ALA A 148 0.44 5.15 -5.28
C ALA A 148 -0.44 6.36 -4.90
N ASP A 149 -1.20 6.27 -3.80
CA ASP A 149 -2.06 7.35 -3.32
C ASP A 149 -1.24 8.56 -2.87
N ARG A 150 -0.13 8.34 -2.14
CA ARG A 150 0.79 9.41 -1.73
C ARG A 150 1.45 10.07 -2.94
N CYS A 151 1.87 9.29 -3.93
CA CYS A 151 2.45 9.84 -5.15
C CYS A 151 1.45 10.73 -5.87
N LYS A 152 0.23 10.24 -6.12
CA LYS A 152 -0.85 11.00 -6.76
C LYS A 152 -1.11 12.33 -6.05
N LYS A 153 -1.17 12.31 -4.71
CA LYS A 153 -1.35 13.53 -3.92
C LYS A 153 -0.19 14.52 -4.15
N ARG A 154 1.06 14.07 -4.07
CA ARG A 154 2.24 14.91 -4.28
C ARG A 154 2.34 15.47 -5.70
N TRP A 155 1.99 14.68 -6.69
CA TRP A 155 1.96 15.10 -8.09
C TRP A 155 0.90 16.18 -8.34
N ARG A 156 -0.32 16.00 -7.82
CA ARG A 156 -1.38 17.02 -7.92
C ARG A 156 -0.98 18.34 -7.26
N LEU A 157 -0.33 18.30 -6.10
CA LEU A 157 0.17 19.50 -5.42
C LEU A 157 1.24 20.22 -6.24
N ALA A 158 2.18 19.46 -6.82
CA ALA A 158 3.21 20.02 -7.70
C ALA A 158 2.59 20.66 -8.95
N GLN A 159 1.59 20.03 -9.56
CA GLN A 159 0.86 20.62 -10.70
C GLN A 159 0.13 21.91 -10.31
N ALA A 160 -0.48 21.96 -9.13
CA ALA A 160 -1.17 23.16 -8.66
C ALA A 160 -0.19 24.33 -8.46
N GLU A 161 0.98 24.06 -7.89
CA GLU A 161 2.04 25.08 -7.72
C GLU A 161 2.61 25.54 -9.07
N ALA A 162 2.88 24.62 -9.99
CA ALA A 162 3.32 24.97 -11.35
C ALA A 162 2.32 25.89 -12.07
N ARG A 163 1.01 25.60 -11.95
CA ARG A 163 -0.05 26.46 -12.49
C ARG A 163 -0.06 27.84 -11.84
N ARG A 164 0.09 27.91 -10.52
CA ARG A 164 0.12 29.18 -9.77
C ARG A 164 1.28 30.05 -10.24
N VAL A 165 2.49 29.50 -10.32
CA VAL A 165 3.68 30.23 -10.78
C VAL A 165 3.54 30.66 -12.24
N SER A 166 2.98 29.81 -13.10
CA SER A 166 2.70 30.16 -14.50
C SER A 166 1.75 31.37 -14.62
N CYS A 167 0.69 31.41 -13.81
CA CYS A 167 -0.22 32.56 -13.76
C CYS A 167 0.50 33.83 -13.28
N CYS A 168 1.26 33.76 -12.18
CA CYS A 168 2.02 34.90 -11.66
C CYS A 168 3.04 35.43 -12.67
N ARG A 169 3.72 34.54 -13.43
CA ARG A 169 4.65 34.97 -14.49
C ARG A 169 3.93 35.77 -15.57
N LYS A 170 2.79 35.28 -16.07
CA LYS A 170 2.02 35.97 -17.11
C LYS A 170 1.53 37.35 -16.63
N GLU A 171 1.12 37.44 -15.38
CA GLU A 171 0.75 38.73 -14.78
C GLU A 171 1.95 39.69 -14.66
N ALA A 172 3.12 39.19 -14.27
CA ALA A 172 4.35 39.98 -14.22
C ALA A 172 4.79 40.48 -15.61
N GLU A 173 4.80 39.60 -16.61
CA GLU A 173 5.10 39.96 -18.01
C GLU A 173 4.13 41.00 -18.56
N TRP A 174 2.85 40.90 -18.22
CA TRP A 174 1.85 41.88 -18.66
C TRP A 174 2.08 43.25 -18.02
N LYS A 175 2.43 43.30 -16.72
CA LYS A 175 2.75 44.56 -16.04
C LYS A 175 4.02 45.20 -16.59
N GLU A 176 5.08 44.42 -16.75
CA GLU A 176 6.36 44.87 -17.33
C GLU A 176 6.22 45.36 -18.77
N ALA A 177 5.24 44.87 -19.55
CA ALA A 177 5.00 45.31 -20.92
C ALA A 177 4.15 46.59 -21.02
N VAL A 178 3.45 46.97 -19.95
CA VAL A 178 2.58 48.17 -19.89
C VAL A 178 3.31 49.38 -19.31
N GLU A 179 4.32 49.15 -18.46
CA GLU A 179 5.25 50.17 -17.93
C GLU A 179 6.30 50.61 -18.96
#